data_AF-A0A382PCT8-F1
#
_entry.id   AF-A0A382PCT8-F1
#
_cell.length_a   1.000
_cell.length_b   1.000
_cell.length_c   1.000
_cell.angle_alpha   90.00
_cell.angle_beta   90.00
_cell.angle_gamma   90.00
#
_symmetry.space_group_name_H-M   'P 1'
#
loop_
_entity.id
_entity.type
_entity.pdbx_description
1 polymer ?
#
loop_
_entity_poly.entity_id
_entity_poly.type
_entity_poly.pdbx_seq_one_letter_code
_entity_poly.pdbx_strand_id
1 'polypeptide(L)'
;GTFFKCEPQFHFGEDYLAFPDLKWYGADSNAYAYQKGYEMKSDHGWTDLLELIYTLNYNIDNIEEILNVDRVLWFFAASTVMPDLDNYFWFVPHNFYLYQNASGQFEIIPWDKDHTFGNALINPINDVGGNISWIYYYNPFEFENNTDRPLFSNLIQVPLYKLIYTAHLRTIIEDVYNVDYIYYWATEIQDSIESYADDDPNLFFPFLFGDYFRFNVDNLLGLWGSQYCGITSTVEPRLAYLLGHEEITKTPPVISSVTQANLTPEPGDTVFINSVVENATLVELMVTTSPYGAHFESVDMYDDGLHQDEGASDQIYGAYIPYFSNGMHVKYYIRARDNDAVILE
;
A
#
# COMPACT_ATOMS: atom_id res chain seq x y z
N GLY A 1 -4.78 19.49 -5.34
CA GLY A 1 -3.59 20.32 -5.58
C GLY A 1 -2.89 19.79 -6.79
N THR A 2 -1.56 19.73 -6.75
CA THR A 2 -0.72 19.14 -7.78
C THR A 2 -1.10 17.71 -8.12
N PHE A 3 -1.11 17.35 -9.41
CA PHE A 3 -1.54 16.05 -9.89
C PHE A 3 -0.66 15.56 -11.06
N PHE A 4 -0.08 14.37 -10.91
CA PHE A 4 0.78 13.74 -11.90
C PHE A 4 0.34 12.31 -12.18
N LYS A 5 0.32 11.93 -13.45
CA LYS A 5 0.38 10.52 -13.86
C LYS A 5 1.85 10.10 -13.87
N CYS A 6 2.17 9.05 -13.13
CA CYS A 6 3.49 8.47 -13.06
C CYS A 6 3.56 7.33 -14.07
N GLU A 7 3.82 7.72 -15.32
CA GLU A 7 3.92 6.84 -16.48
C GLU A 7 4.99 7.41 -17.40
N PRO A 8 6.00 6.61 -17.80
CA PRO A 8 6.94 7.04 -18.82
C PRO A 8 6.19 7.51 -20.06
N GLN A 9 6.56 8.69 -20.57
CA GLN A 9 5.94 9.29 -21.74
C GLN A 9 6.52 8.64 -23.01
N PHE A 10 6.24 7.35 -23.19
CA PHE A 10 6.61 6.60 -24.38
C PHE A 10 5.81 7.12 -25.56
N HIS A 11 6.51 7.67 -26.55
CA HIS A 11 5.94 7.85 -27.88
C HIS A 11 6.43 6.68 -28.74
N PHE A 12 5.50 6.04 -29.46
CA PHE A 12 5.73 4.84 -30.26
C PHE A 12 7.10 4.82 -30.98
N GLY A 13 8.01 3.95 -30.52
CA GLY A 13 9.29 3.67 -31.18
C GLY A 13 10.49 4.50 -30.73
N GLU A 14 10.39 5.31 -29.67
CA GLU A 14 11.53 6.07 -29.13
C GLU A 14 12.15 5.37 -27.90
N ASP A 15 13.47 5.12 -27.94
CA ASP A 15 14.25 4.55 -26.83
C ASP A 15 14.42 5.59 -25.71
N TYR A 16 13.44 5.67 -24.81
CA TYR A 16 13.50 6.60 -23.67
C TYR A 16 13.68 5.85 -22.36
N LEU A 17 14.79 6.13 -21.68
CA LEU A 17 15.09 5.67 -20.32
C LEU A 17 14.79 6.80 -19.32
N ALA A 18 13.51 7.11 -19.14
CA ALA A 18 13.05 8.02 -18.10
C ALA A 18 11.85 7.38 -17.40
N PHE A 19 11.93 7.30 -16.08
CA PHE A 19 10.93 6.60 -15.27
C PHE A 19 10.46 7.53 -14.14
N PRO A 20 9.19 7.42 -13.72
CA PRO A 20 8.71 8.04 -12.49
C PRO A 20 9.23 7.31 -11.24
N ASP A 21 10.55 7.19 -11.11
CA ASP A 21 11.21 6.41 -10.04
C ASP A 21 11.44 7.20 -8.75
N LEU A 22 11.05 8.48 -8.72
CA LEU A 22 11.26 9.43 -7.63
C LEU A 22 12.74 9.59 -7.22
N LYS A 23 13.67 9.42 -8.16
CA LYS A 23 15.06 9.82 -7.95
C LYS A 23 15.26 11.32 -8.09
N TRP A 24 16.24 11.82 -7.34
CA TRP A 24 16.71 13.18 -7.52
C TRP A 24 17.65 13.31 -8.72
N TYR A 25 17.21 14.04 -9.74
CA TYR A 25 17.95 14.39 -10.95
C TYR A 25 18.41 15.86 -10.99
N GLY A 26 18.24 16.59 -9.89
CA GLY A 26 18.59 18.00 -9.77
C GLY A 26 17.36 18.91 -9.69
N ALA A 27 17.60 20.20 -9.48
CA ALA A 27 16.52 21.18 -9.23
C ALA A 27 15.85 21.72 -10.50
N ASP A 28 16.34 21.37 -11.70
CA ASP A 28 15.72 21.79 -12.95
C ASP A 28 14.56 20.86 -13.30
N SER A 29 13.33 21.33 -13.13
CA SER A 29 12.14 20.55 -13.49
C SER A 29 12.07 20.22 -14.97
N ASN A 30 12.79 20.94 -15.85
CA ASN A 30 12.86 20.63 -17.28
C ASN A 30 13.85 19.52 -17.59
N ALA A 31 14.55 18.97 -16.59
CA ALA A 31 15.44 17.85 -16.79
C ALA A 31 14.68 16.69 -17.46
N TYR A 32 15.37 16.05 -18.40
CA TYR A 32 14.79 15.01 -19.26
C TYR A 32 14.08 13.90 -18.47
N ALA A 33 14.68 13.45 -17.36
CA ALA A 33 14.12 12.40 -16.51
C ALA A 33 12.75 12.79 -15.92
N TYR A 34 12.57 14.05 -15.51
CA TYR A 34 11.28 14.52 -14.99
C TYR A 34 10.24 14.68 -16.08
N GLN A 35 10.59 15.38 -17.17
CA GLN A 35 9.66 15.67 -18.26
C GLN A 35 9.22 14.43 -19.03
N LYS A 36 10.00 13.34 -18.99
CA LYS A 36 9.69 12.08 -19.68
C LYS A 36 9.27 10.95 -18.75
N GLY A 37 9.54 11.04 -17.44
CA GLY A 37 9.05 10.07 -16.45
C GLY A 37 7.65 10.40 -15.93
N TYR A 38 7.26 11.68 -15.92
CA TYR A 38 6.01 12.14 -15.32
C TYR A 38 5.17 12.95 -16.29
N GLU A 39 3.86 12.75 -16.25
CA GLU A 39 2.89 13.57 -16.97
C GLU A 39 2.10 14.42 -15.98
N MET A 40 2.31 15.74 -16.02
CA MET A 40 1.52 16.66 -15.21
C MET A 40 0.09 16.72 -15.74
N LYS A 41 -0.89 16.48 -14.86
CA LYS A 41 -2.32 16.52 -15.16
C LYS A 41 -3.00 17.80 -14.65
N SER A 42 -2.39 18.47 -13.67
CA SER A 42 -2.77 19.81 -13.20
C SER A 42 -2.09 20.92 -14.01
N ASP A 43 -2.53 22.18 -13.84
CA ASP A 43 -1.92 23.35 -14.51
C ASP A 43 -0.56 23.77 -13.93
N HIS A 44 -0.19 23.22 -12.77
CA HIS A 44 1.03 23.51 -12.02
C HIS A 44 1.44 22.29 -11.18
N GLY A 45 2.64 22.31 -10.61
CA GLY A 45 3.05 21.32 -9.61
C GLY A 45 4.46 20.75 -9.69
N TRP A 46 5.27 21.19 -10.67
CA TRP A 46 6.65 20.69 -10.81
C TRP A 46 7.50 21.01 -9.58
N THR A 47 7.31 22.19 -8.98
CA THR A 47 7.99 22.55 -7.73
C THR A 47 7.62 21.61 -6.60
N ASP A 48 6.34 21.32 -6.41
CA ASP A 48 5.85 20.43 -5.34
C ASP A 48 6.36 18.98 -5.55
N LEU A 49 6.38 18.50 -6.79
CA LEU A 49 6.94 17.18 -7.11
C LEU A 49 8.45 17.13 -6.82
N LEU A 50 9.20 18.17 -7.19
CA LEU A 50 10.63 18.24 -6.87
C LEU A 50 10.87 18.32 -5.37
N GLU A 51 10.02 19.02 -4.63
CA GLU A 51 10.08 19.08 -3.16
C GLU A 51 9.83 17.71 -2.54
N LEU A 52 8.81 16.97 -3.00
CA LEU A 52 8.58 15.57 -2.60
C LEU A 52 9.82 14.71 -2.87
N ILE A 53 10.34 14.74 -4.09
CA ILE A 53 11.51 13.94 -4.50
C ILE A 53 12.73 14.32 -3.67
N TYR A 54 12.98 15.61 -3.46
CA TYR A 54 14.10 16.07 -2.65
C TYR A 54 13.98 15.58 -1.20
N THR A 55 12.80 15.77 -0.58
CA THR A 55 12.56 15.36 0.81
C THR A 55 12.70 13.85 0.98
N LEU A 56 12.14 13.06 0.06
CA LEU A 56 12.29 11.61 0.06
C LEU A 56 13.77 11.17 0.01
N ASN A 57 14.60 11.86 -0.78
CA ASN A 57 16.00 11.48 -1.00
C ASN A 57 16.99 12.05 0.03
N TYR A 58 16.67 13.18 0.67
CA TYR A 58 17.63 13.91 1.52
C TYR A 58 17.09 14.43 2.85
N ASN A 59 15.79 14.34 3.10
CA ASN A 59 15.15 14.85 4.32
C ASN A 59 14.04 13.90 4.81
N ILE A 60 14.39 12.61 4.93
CA ILE A 60 13.43 11.55 5.22
C ILE A 60 12.68 11.76 6.55
N ASP A 61 13.31 12.40 7.54
CA ASP A 61 12.68 12.68 8.84
C ASP A 61 11.47 13.63 8.73
N ASN A 62 11.35 14.40 7.64
CA ASN A 62 10.23 15.32 7.38
C ASN A 62 9.34 14.82 6.23
N ILE A 63 9.46 13.56 5.79
CA ILE A 63 8.70 13.06 4.65
C ILE A 63 7.19 13.09 4.87
N GLU A 64 6.73 12.88 6.11
CA GLU A 64 5.31 12.94 6.47
C GLU A 64 4.72 14.35 6.40
N GLU A 65 5.52 15.41 6.23
CA GLU A 65 4.97 16.75 5.97
C GLU A 65 4.43 16.87 4.52
N ILE A 66 5.01 16.10 3.59
CA ILE A 66 4.78 16.23 2.14
C ILE A 66 4.18 14.97 1.52
N LEU A 67 4.29 13.80 2.17
CA LEU A 67 3.79 12.52 1.68
C LEU A 67 2.94 11.84 2.73
N ASN A 68 1.77 11.35 2.35
CA ASN A 68 1.02 10.42 3.17
C ASN A 68 1.70 9.03 3.11
N VAL A 69 2.67 8.82 4.00
CA VAL A 69 3.49 7.60 4.05
C VAL A 69 2.63 6.36 4.22
N ASP A 70 1.62 6.39 5.09
CA ASP A 70 0.75 5.24 5.34
C ASP A 70 0.05 4.74 4.06
N ARG A 71 -0.48 5.65 3.24
CA ARG A 71 -1.08 5.32 1.94
C ARG A 71 -0.07 4.67 0.98
N VAL A 72 1.18 5.11 1.03
CA VAL A 72 2.27 4.52 0.22
C VAL A 72 2.62 3.12 0.70
N LEU A 73 2.69 2.91 2.01
CA LEU A 73 2.93 1.57 2.58
C LEU A 73 1.78 0.61 2.24
N TRP A 74 0.52 1.06 2.26
CA TRP A 74 -0.63 0.29 1.80
C TRP A 74 -0.53 -0.08 0.32
N PHE A 75 -0.16 0.88 -0.54
CA PHE A 75 0.04 0.62 -1.97
C PHE A 75 1.08 -0.48 -2.20
N PHE A 76 2.20 -0.42 -1.49
CA PHE A 76 3.25 -1.43 -1.58
C PHE A 76 2.82 -2.78 -0.99
N ALA A 77 2.10 -2.79 0.13
CA ALA A 77 1.62 -4.01 0.76
C ALA A 77 0.63 -4.74 -0.15
N ALA A 78 -0.34 -4.02 -0.73
CA ALA A 78 -1.31 -4.57 -1.67
C ALA A 78 -0.64 -5.19 -2.90
N SER A 79 0.31 -4.46 -3.51
CA SER A 79 1.08 -4.91 -4.67
C SER A 79 1.96 -6.14 -4.37
N THR A 80 2.35 -6.30 -3.11
CA THR A 80 3.23 -7.37 -2.65
C THR A 80 2.45 -8.64 -2.28
N VAL A 81 1.31 -8.48 -1.60
CA VAL A 81 0.45 -9.61 -1.22
C VAL A 81 -0.26 -10.16 -2.46
N MET A 82 -0.91 -9.29 -3.24
CA MET A 82 -1.47 -9.63 -4.56
C MET A 82 -0.41 -9.31 -5.61
N PRO A 83 0.31 -10.29 -6.18
CA PRO A 83 1.50 -10.05 -7.00
C PRO A 83 1.22 -9.17 -8.22
N ASP A 84 1.37 -7.88 -8.04
CA ASP A 84 1.34 -6.89 -9.11
C ASP A 84 2.79 -6.62 -9.49
N LEU A 85 3.16 -7.06 -10.69
CA LEU A 85 4.52 -6.92 -11.19
C LEU A 85 4.64 -5.76 -12.19
N ASP A 86 3.55 -5.06 -12.48
CA ASP A 86 3.48 -3.93 -13.43
C ASP A 86 3.20 -2.65 -12.65
N ASN A 87 4.13 -2.31 -11.76
CA ASN A 87 4.02 -1.19 -10.84
C ASN A 87 5.38 -0.58 -10.54
N TYR A 88 5.42 0.31 -9.56
CA TYR A 88 6.64 0.95 -9.09
C TYR A 88 7.84 0.01 -8.85
N PHE A 89 7.63 -1.23 -8.38
CA PHE A 89 8.70 -2.11 -7.90
C PHE A 89 9.57 -2.72 -9.00
N TRP A 90 8.95 -3.32 -10.01
CA TRP A 90 9.61 -4.38 -10.79
C TRP A 90 10.32 -3.86 -12.03
N PHE A 91 9.82 -4.18 -13.22
CA PHE A 91 10.52 -3.96 -14.49
C PHE A 91 10.68 -2.48 -14.81
N VAL A 92 9.56 -1.77 -14.78
CA VAL A 92 9.45 -0.37 -15.14
C VAL A 92 8.68 0.30 -14.02
N PRO A 93 9.21 1.32 -13.33
CA PRO A 93 8.41 2.07 -12.37
C PRO A 93 7.32 2.84 -13.12
N HIS A 94 6.04 2.54 -12.89
CA HIS A 94 4.88 3.17 -13.54
C HIS A 94 3.56 2.72 -12.89
N ASN A 95 2.42 3.03 -13.52
CA ASN A 95 1.08 2.58 -13.11
C ASN A 95 0.62 3.11 -11.73
N PHE A 96 0.86 4.40 -11.49
CA PHE A 96 0.26 5.13 -10.38
C PHE A 96 0.09 6.62 -10.71
N TYR A 97 -0.70 7.31 -9.88
CA TYR A 97 -0.73 8.76 -9.84
C TYR A 97 -0.19 9.27 -8.50
N LEU A 98 0.31 10.50 -8.53
CA LEU A 98 0.60 11.28 -7.33
C LEU A 98 -0.35 12.47 -7.30
N TYR A 99 -1.13 12.58 -6.23
CA TYR A 99 -2.07 13.67 -6.02
C TYR A 99 -1.80 14.36 -4.69
N GLN A 100 -1.50 15.66 -4.72
CA GLN A 100 -1.41 16.46 -3.52
C GLN A 100 -2.80 16.86 -3.05
N ASN A 101 -3.20 16.32 -1.90
CA ASN A 101 -4.49 16.59 -1.29
C ASN A 101 -4.54 18.02 -0.70
N ALA A 102 -5.67 18.40 -0.11
CA ALA A 102 -5.83 19.74 0.44
C ALA A 102 -5.10 19.96 1.78
N SER A 103 -4.55 18.91 2.42
CA SER A 103 -3.67 19.04 3.59
C SER A 103 -2.20 19.27 3.20
N GLY A 104 -1.87 19.26 1.90
CA GLY A 104 -0.52 19.51 1.40
C GLY A 104 0.31 18.24 1.21
N GLN A 105 -0.19 17.08 1.60
CA GLN A 105 0.47 15.79 1.37
C GLN A 105 0.11 15.21 0.01
N PHE A 106 1.10 14.60 -0.64
CA PHE A 106 0.92 13.69 -1.75
C PHE A 106 0.32 12.36 -1.28
N GLU A 107 -0.62 11.85 -2.05
CA GLU A 107 -1.17 10.51 -1.96
C GLU A 107 -0.83 9.75 -3.24
N ILE A 108 -0.53 8.47 -3.09
CA ILE A 108 -0.37 7.56 -4.21
C ILE A 108 -1.71 6.94 -4.57
N ILE A 109 -2.02 6.86 -5.86
CA ILE A 109 -3.25 6.27 -6.37
C ILE A 109 -2.86 5.18 -7.38
N PRO A 110 -3.21 3.90 -7.15
CA PRO A 110 -2.92 2.84 -8.11
C PRO A 110 -3.65 3.07 -9.44
N TRP A 111 -2.98 2.72 -10.54
CA TRP A 111 -3.52 2.72 -11.90
C TRP A 111 -3.10 1.42 -12.59
N ASP A 112 -3.75 1.03 -13.69
CA ASP A 112 -3.41 -0.15 -14.53
C ASP A 112 -3.02 -1.40 -13.71
N LYS A 113 -4.04 -2.11 -13.22
CA LYS A 113 -3.87 -3.31 -12.39
C LYS A 113 -4.31 -4.59 -13.07
N ASP A 114 -4.40 -4.57 -14.39
CA ASP A 114 -4.70 -5.73 -15.23
C ASP A 114 -3.57 -6.78 -15.20
N HIS A 115 -2.33 -6.38 -14.94
CA HIS A 115 -1.18 -7.27 -14.74
C HIS A 115 -0.98 -7.80 -13.31
N THR A 116 -1.99 -7.66 -12.45
CA THR A 116 -2.01 -8.29 -11.11
C THR A 116 -2.07 -9.82 -11.22
N PHE A 117 -1.62 -10.52 -10.18
CA PHE A 117 -1.42 -11.98 -10.15
C PHE A 117 -0.39 -12.46 -11.19
N GLY A 118 0.54 -11.58 -11.58
CA GLY A 118 1.59 -11.84 -12.57
C GLY A 118 1.12 -11.79 -14.03
N ASN A 119 -0.13 -12.18 -14.33
CA ASN A 119 -0.75 -12.19 -15.67
C ASN A 119 0.27 -12.45 -16.80
N ALA A 120 0.43 -11.54 -17.77
CA ALA A 120 1.34 -11.70 -18.89
C ALA A 120 2.80 -11.36 -18.56
N LEU A 121 3.11 -10.85 -17.36
CA LEU A 121 4.48 -10.55 -16.96
C LEU A 121 5.33 -11.80 -16.70
N ILE A 122 4.71 -12.98 -16.68
CA ILE A 122 5.45 -14.24 -16.80
C ILE A 122 6.29 -14.33 -18.08
N ASN A 123 5.87 -13.69 -19.18
CA ASN A 123 6.61 -13.74 -20.45
C ASN A 123 7.96 -13.01 -20.37
N PRO A 124 8.05 -11.71 -20.00
CA PRO A 124 9.34 -11.05 -19.82
C PRO A 124 10.19 -11.71 -18.72
N ILE A 125 9.57 -12.31 -17.69
CA ILE A 125 10.30 -13.12 -16.69
C ILE A 125 10.98 -14.33 -17.36
N ASN A 126 10.27 -15.05 -18.22
CA ASN A 126 10.82 -16.20 -18.94
C ASN A 126 11.96 -15.77 -19.88
N ASP A 127 11.84 -14.61 -20.54
CA ASP A 127 12.85 -14.08 -21.47
C ASP A 127 14.20 -13.80 -20.79
N VAL A 128 14.19 -13.45 -19.50
CA VAL A 128 15.40 -13.23 -18.69
C VAL A 128 15.85 -14.48 -17.92
N GLY A 129 15.28 -15.65 -18.21
CA GLY A 129 15.64 -16.93 -17.60
C GLY A 129 14.98 -17.23 -16.26
N GLY A 130 13.99 -16.43 -15.86
CA GLY A 130 13.13 -16.70 -14.72
C GLY A 130 12.06 -17.75 -15.02
N ASN A 131 11.09 -17.88 -14.11
CA ASN A 131 9.88 -18.68 -14.31
C ASN A 131 8.83 -18.27 -13.27
N ILE A 132 7.68 -18.96 -13.26
CA ILE A 132 6.54 -18.66 -12.40
C ILE A 132 6.87 -18.63 -10.90
N SER A 133 7.91 -19.35 -10.47
CA SER A 133 8.40 -19.30 -9.09
C SER A 133 8.81 -17.89 -8.65
N TRP A 134 9.29 -17.05 -9.58
CA TRP A 134 9.67 -15.66 -9.27
C TRP A 134 8.46 -14.78 -8.95
N ILE A 135 7.26 -15.17 -9.39
CA ILE A 135 6.00 -14.48 -9.08
C ILE A 135 5.49 -14.93 -7.71
N TYR A 136 5.62 -16.22 -7.40
CA TYR A 136 5.09 -16.80 -6.17
C TYR A 136 5.96 -16.49 -4.95
N TYR A 137 7.28 -16.54 -5.12
CA TYR A 137 8.22 -16.68 -4.00
C TYR A 137 9.20 -15.52 -3.87
N TYR A 138 8.91 -14.35 -4.46
CA TYR A 138 9.77 -13.19 -4.24
C TYR A 138 9.62 -12.63 -2.82
N ASN A 139 10.72 -12.13 -2.27
CA ASN A 139 10.74 -11.57 -0.92
C ASN A 139 9.96 -10.24 -0.85
N PRO A 140 9.03 -10.05 0.11
CA PRO A 140 8.33 -8.77 0.34
C PRO A 140 9.24 -7.54 0.57
N PHE A 141 10.53 -7.77 0.84
CA PHE A 141 11.57 -6.78 1.09
C PHE A 141 12.67 -6.79 0.03
N GLU A 142 12.48 -7.46 -1.12
CA GLU A 142 13.47 -7.60 -2.20
C GLU A 142 14.18 -6.29 -2.56
N PHE A 143 13.44 -5.17 -2.52
CA PHE A 143 13.93 -3.84 -2.92
C PHE A 143 14.34 -2.94 -1.75
N GLU A 144 14.45 -3.44 -0.51
CA GLU A 144 14.70 -2.60 0.67
C GLU A 144 16.03 -1.80 0.59
N ASN A 145 17.01 -2.35 -0.13
CA ASN A 145 18.33 -1.73 -0.34
C ASN A 145 18.52 -1.22 -1.77
N ASN A 146 17.46 -1.20 -2.58
CA ASN A 146 17.57 -0.83 -3.99
C ASN A 146 17.49 0.69 -4.18
N THR A 147 18.65 1.32 -4.42
CA THR A 147 18.76 2.76 -4.69
C THR A 147 18.07 3.20 -5.98
N ASP A 148 17.71 2.26 -6.86
CA ASP A 148 16.89 2.52 -8.02
C ASP A 148 15.39 2.65 -7.72
N ARG A 149 15.00 2.42 -6.46
CA ARG A 149 13.61 2.49 -5.96
C ARG A 149 13.52 3.35 -4.69
N PRO A 150 13.95 4.63 -4.70
CA PRO A 150 14.04 5.48 -3.51
C PRO A 150 12.73 5.59 -2.72
N LEU A 151 11.55 5.59 -3.36
CA LEU A 151 10.27 5.63 -2.63
C LEU A 151 10.12 4.44 -1.67
N PHE A 152 10.46 3.23 -2.09
CA PHE A 152 10.39 2.08 -1.21
C PHE A 152 11.60 2.00 -0.30
N SER A 153 12.81 2.07 -0.87
CA SER A 153 14.05 1.85 -0.10
C SER A 153 14.21 2.86 1.02
N ASN A 154 13.92 4.15 0.79
CA ASN A 154 14.14 5.15 1.83
C ASN A 154 13.07 5.08 2.92
N LEU A 155 11.82 4.74 2.57
CA LEU A 155 10.75 4.55 3.56
C LEU A 155 10.99 3.31 4.42
N ILE A 156 11.31 2.16 3.81
CA ILE A 156 11.48 0.89 4.55
C ILE A 156 12.72 0.88 5.45
N GLN A 157 13.71 1.76 5.21
CA GLN A 157 14.84 1.92 6.12
C GLN A 157 14.47 2.65 7.42
N VAL A 158 13.30 3.31 7.49
CA VAL A 158 12.78 3.86 8.75
C VAL A 158 12.14 2.72 9.55
N PRO A 159 12.65 2.39 10.77
CA PRO A 159 12.22 1.19 11.49
C PRO A 159 10.70 1.11 11.73
N LEU A 160 10.07 2.24 12.08
CA LEU A 160 8.63 2.29 12.30
C LEU A 160 7.83 2.01 11.01
N TYR A 161 8.28 2.53 9.86
CA TYR A 161 7.60 2.28 8.58
C TYR A 161 7.75 0.84 8.13
N LYS A 162 8.89 0.19 8.41
CA LYS A 162 9.06 -1.25 8.18
C LYS A 162 8.05 -2.06 9.00
N LEU A 163 7.86 -1.72 10.29
CA LEU A 163 6.86 -2.39 11.12
C LEU A 163 5.43 -2.17 10.58
N ILE A 164 5.08 -0.94 10.21
CA ILE A 164 3.75 -0.60 9.68
C ILE A 164 3.49 -1.30 8.34
N TYR A 165 4.47 -1.33 7.44
CA TYR A 165 4.38 -2.09 6.19
C TYR A 165 4.08 -3.57 6.44
N THR A 166 4.79 -4.20 7.37
CA THR A 166 4.53 -5.60 7.74
C THR A 166 3.15 -5.80 8.38
N ALA A 167 2.66 -4.81 9.14
CA ALA A 167 1.29 -4.84 9.66
C ALA A 167 0.26 -4.81 8.51
N HIS A 168 0.44 -3.93 7.52
CA HIS A 168 -0.43 -3.88 6.34
C HIS A 168 -0.38 -5.19 5.55
N LEU A 169 0.80 -5.81 5.40
CA LEU A 169 0.90 -7.14 4.79
C LEU A 169 0.03 -8.17 5.53
N ARG A 170 0.13 -8.24 6.87
CA ARG A 170 -0.70 -9.13 7.69
C ARG A 170 -2.19 -8.85 7.49
N THR A 171 -2.61 -7.59 7.59
CA THR A 171 -4.03 -7.21 7.43
C THR A 171 -4.58 -7.65 6.07
N ILE A 172 -3.86 -7.44 4.97
CA ILE A 172 -4.35 -7.88 3.64
C ILE A 172 -4.44 -9.41 3.57
N ILE A 173 -3.45 -10.12 4.13
CA ILE A 173 -3.42 -11.58 4.16
C ILE A 173 -4.63 -12.14 4.95
N GLU A 174 -4.90 -11.54 6.11
CA GLU A 174 -5.95 -11.98 7.03
C GLU A 174 -7.37 -11.63 6.54
N ASP A 175 -7.56 -10.41 6.03
CA ASP A 175 -8.89 -9.88 5.71
C ASP A 175 -9.34 -10.19 4.28
N VAL A 176 -8.42 -10.21 3.31
CA VAL A 176 -8.77 -10.18 1.88
C VAL A 176 -8.18 -11.34 1.09
N TYR A 177 -6.99 -11.83 1.45
CA TYR A 177 -6.22 -12.75 0.61
C TYR A 177 -6.61 -14.23 0.80
N ASN A 178 -7.88 -14.54 0.51
CA ASN A 178 -8.46 -15.86 0.63
C ASN A 178 -8.74 -16.48 -0.76
N VAL A 179 -8.22 -17.69 -1.01
CA VAL A 179 -8.31 -18.37 -2.31
C VAL A 179 -9.76 -18.59 -2.74
N ASP A 180 -10.61 -19.13 -1.86
CA ASP A 180 -12.01 -19.40 -2.16
C ASP A 180 -12.79 -18.11 -2.43
N TYR A 181 -12.59 -17.09 -1.60
CA TYR A 181 -13.23 -15.78 -1.78
C TYR A 181 -12.87 -15.16 -3.14
N ILE A 182 -11.58 -15.14 -3.49
CA ILE A 182 -11.11 -14.60 -4.78
C ILE A 182 -11.66 -15.44 -5.95
N TYR A 183 -11.70 -16.76 -5.82
CA TYR A 183 -12.31 -17.65 -6.81
C TYR A 183 -13.78 -17.31 -7.07
N TYR A 184 -14.59 -17.25 -6.01
CA TYR A 184 -16.00 -16.94 -6.12
C TYR A 184 -16.22 -15.55 -6.70
N TRP A 185 -15.45 -14.56 -6.25
CA TRP A 185 -15.57 -13.21 -6.78
C TRP A 185 -15.21 -13.13 -8.27
N ALA A 186 -14.13 -13.79 -8.71
CA ALA A 186 -13.76 -13.87 -10.11
C ALA A 186 -14.85 -14.54 -10.95
N THR A 187 -15.37 -15.67 -10.51
CA THR A 187 -16.40 -16.42 -11.23
C THR A 187 -17.75 -15.71 -11.26
N GLU A 188 -18.14 -14.99 -10.20
CA GLU A 188 -19.33 -14.13 -10.20
C GLU A 188 -19.22 -12.99 -11.23
N ILE A 189 -18.04 -12.36 -11.33
CA ILE A 189 -17.79 -11.35 -12.37
C ILE A 189 -17.91 -12.00 -13.75
N GLN A 190 -17.27 -13.15 -13.96
CA GLN A 190 -17.32 -13.88 -15.22
C GLN A 190 -18.74 -14.25 -15.63
N ASP A 191 -19.54 -14.80 -14.72
CA ASP A 191 -20.96 -15.14 -14.94
C ASP A 191 -21.76 -13.92 -15.41
N SER A 192 -21.47 -12.73 -14.87
CA SER A 192 -22.18 -11.50 -15.21
C SER A 192 -21.83 -10.94 -16.60
N ILE A 193 -20.64 -11.26 -17.13
CA ILE A 193 -20.12 -10.69 -18.38
C ILE A 193 -19.96 -11.70 -19.53
N GLU A 194 -20.00 -13.01 -19.26
CA GLU A 194 -19.64 -14.07 -20.22
C GLU A 194 -20.41 -13.96 -21.54
N SER A 195 -21.74 -13.81 -21.49
CA SER A 195 -22.55 -13.66 -22.73
C SER A 195 -22.19 -12.42 -23.54
N TYR A 196 -21.88 -11.30 -22.87
CA TYR A 196 -21.46 -10.07 -23.55
C TYR A 196 -20.07 -10.22 -24.16
N ALA A 197 -19.17 -10.94 -23.50
CA ALA A 197 -17.84 -11.24 -24.01
C ALA A 197 -17.91 -12.19 -25.22
N ASP A 198 -18.72 -13.26 -25.17
CA ASP A 198 -18.88 -14.19 -26.30
C ASP A 198 -19.46 -13.51 -27.55
N ASP A 199 -20.36 -12.54 -27.36
CA ASP A 199 -20.98 -11.78 -28.45
C ASP A 199 -20.11 -10.62 -28.99
N ASP A 200 -18.98 -10.27 -28.37
CA ASP A 200 -18.14 -9.14 -28.80
C ASP A 200 -17.25 -9.52 -30.02
N PRO A 201 -17.41 -8.85 -31.18
CA PRO A 201 -16.63 -9.14 -32.37
C PRO A 201 -15.15 -8.74 -32.29
N ASN A 202 -14.71 -8.04 -31.24
CA ASN A 202 -13.34 -7.55 -31.05
C ASN A 202 -12.62 -8.18 -29.86
N LEU A 203 -13.06 -9.37 -29.42
CA LEU A 203 -12.47 -10.03 -28.27
C LEU A 203 -10.98 -10.32 -28.46
N PHE A 204 -10.16 -9.93 -27.47
CA PHE A 204 -8.72 -10.19 -27.51
C PHE A 204 -8.40 -11.69 -27.42
N PHE A 205 -9.14 -12.40 -26.56
CA PHE A 205 -9.04 -13.85 -26.39
C PHE A 205 -10.33 -14.56 -26.82
N PRO A 206 -10.36 -15.29 -27.95
CA PRO A 206 -11.59 -15.90 -28.43
C PRO A 206 -12.01 -17.11 -27.58
N PHE A 207 -13.33 -17.29 -27.39
CA PHE A 207 -13.93 -18.49 -26.77
C PHE A 207 -13.79 -19.78 -27.61
N LEU A 208 -13.17 -19.69 -28.80
CA LEU A 208 -13.13 -20.75 -29.81
C LEU A 208 -12.33 -22.01 -29.41
N PHE A 209 -11.56 -21.96 -28.33
CA PHE A 209 -10.62 -23.01 -27.95
C PHE A 209 -11.00 -23.73 -26.63
N GLY A 210 -12.25 -23.57 -26.18
CA GLY A 210 -12.77 -24.13 -24.93
C GLY A 210 -12.92 -23.07 -23.85
N ASP A 211 -12.93 -23.47 -22.58
CA ASP A 211 -13.25 -22.60 -21.45
C ASP A 211 -12.07 -21.71 -21.01
N TYR A 212 -11.28 -21.12 -21.90
CA TYR A 212 -10.12 -20.31 -21.49
C TYR A 212 -10.47 -19.16 -20.55
N PHE A 213 -11.65 -18.57 -20.74
CA PHE A 213 -12.19 -17.55 -19.87
C PHE A 213 -12.24 -18.04 -18.41
N ARG A 214 -12.88 -19.18 -18.14
CA ARG A 214 -12.98 -19.76 -16.79
C ARG A 214 -11.70 -20.48 -16.34
N PHE A 215 -11.04 -21.16 -17.27
CA PHE A 215 -9.85 -21.97 -17.03
C PHE A 215 -8.72 -21.13 -16.42
N ASN A 216 -8.53 -19.89 -16.90
CA ASN A 216 -7.48 -19.02 -16.40
C ASN A 216 -7.70 -18.56 -14.95
N VAL A 217 -8.92 -18.68 -14.38
CA VAL A 217 -9.11 -18.41 -12.96
C VAL A 217 -8.21 -19.32 -12.12
N ASP A 218 -8.14 -20.62 -12.46
CA ASP A 218 -7.41 -21.63 -11.69
C ASP A 218 -6.14 -22.15 -12.33
N ASN A 219 -5.80 -21.69 -13.54
CA ASN A 219 -4.70 -22.28 -14.30
C ASN A 219 -3.88 -21.24 -15.05
N LEU A 220 -2.58 -21.52 -15.17
CA LEU A 220 -1.72 -20.86 -16.13
C LEU A 220 -2.25 -21.12 -17.54
N LEU A 221 -2.65 -20.06 -18.23
CA LEU A 221 -3.13 -20.12 -19.60
C LEU A 221 -1.96 -19.95 -20.57
N GLY A 222 -1.81 -20.88 -21.51
CA GLY A 222 -0.88 -20.76 -22.63
C GLY A 222 -1.62 -20.53 -23.93
N LEU A 223 -1.37 -19.40 -24.61
CA LEU A 223 -2.02 -19.07 -25.87
C LEU A 223 -1.04 -18.41 -26.84
N TRP A 224 -0.99 -18.91 -28.09
CA TRP A 224 -0.19 -18.36 -29.18
C TRP A 224 1.30 -18.13 -28.87
N GLY A 225 1.88 -18.97 -28.01
CA GLY A 225 3.28 -18.87 -27.60
C GLY A 225 3.54 -17.93 -26.42
N SER A 226 2.49 -17.30 -25.87
CA SER A 226 2.53 -16.51 -24.64
C SER A 226 1.85 -17.24 -23.49
N GLN A 227 2.23 -16.89 -22.27
CA GLN A 227 1.65 -17.40 -21.03
C GLN A 227 0.97 -16.28 -20.24
N TYR A 228 -0.08 -16.63 -19.50
CA TYR A 228 -0.84 -15.73 -18.64
C TYR A 228 -1.13 -16.45 -17.33
N CYS A 229 -0.57 -15.94 -16.23
CA CYS A 229 -0.79 -16.53 -14.90
C CYS A 229 -2.28 -16.59 -14.57
N GLY A 230 -2.69 -17.68 -13.90
CA GLY A 230 -4.04 -17.78 -13.39
C GLY A 230 -4.18 -17.14 -12.02
N ILE A 231 -5.40 -16.72 -11.67
CA ILE A 231 -5.67 -15.97 -10.43
C ILE A 231 -5.40 -16.84 -9.20
N THR A 232 -6.20 -17.86 -8.94
CA THR A 232 -6.10 -18.69 -7.74
C THR A 232 -4.82 -19.53 -7.75
N SER A 233 -4.38 -19.98 -8.94
CA SER A 233 -3.09 -20.68 -9.12
C SER A 233 -1.88 -19.82 -8.75
N THR A 234 -2.05 -18.49 -8.66
CA THR A 234 -1.04 -17.56 -8.12
C THR A 234 -1.27 -17.27 -6.66
N VAL A 235 -2.53 -17.05 -6.25
CA VAL A 235 -2.90 -16.76 -4.86
C VAL A 235 -2.46 -17.87 -3.92
N GLU A 236 -2.74 -19.13 -4.25
CA GLU A 236 -2.47 -20.28 -3.37
C GLU A 236 -0.98 -20.43 -3.00
N PRO A 237 -0.03 -20.55 -3.95
CA PRO A 237 1.39 -20.65 -3.60
C PRO A 237 1.95 -19.37 -2.98
N ARG A 238 1.45 -18.19 -3.38
CA ARG A 238 1.87 -16.90 -2.79
C ARG A 238 1.45 -16.81 -1.32
N LEU A 239 0.20 -17.15 -1.01
CA LEU A 239 -0.33 -17.15 0.35
C LEU A 239 0.49 -18.11 1.23
N ALA A 240 0.74 -19.34 0.75
CA ALA A 240 1.55 -20.32 1.47
C ALA A 240 2.97 -19.80 1.77
N TYR A 241 3.58 -19.06 0.85
CA TYR A 241 4.88 -18.43 1.05
C TYR A 241 4.84 -17.30 2.09
N LEU A 242 3.87 -16.39 1.98
CA LEU A 242 3.74 -15.25 2.89
C LEU A 242 3.46 -15.69 4.33
N LEU A 243 2.62 -16.72 4.52
CA LEU A 243 2.35 -17.31 5.84
C LEU A 243 3.57 -17.97 6.49
N GLY A 244 4.63 -18.25 5.73
CA GLY A 244 5.90 -18.76 6.24
C GLY A 244 7.01 -17.72 6.33
N HIS A 245 6.75 -16.45 5.98
CA HIS A 245 7.78 -15.42 5.92
C HIS A 245 8.12 -14.88 7.31
N GLU A 246 9.42 -14.83 7.65
CA GLU A 246 9.89 -14.53 9.01
C GLU A 246 9.33 -13.22 9.59
N GLU A 247 9.32 -12.13 8.81
CA GLU A 247 8.78 -10.84 9.25
C GLU A 247 7.26 -10.86 9.41
N ILE A 248 6.54 -11.60 8.57
CA ILE A 248 5.07 -11.63 8.58
C ILE A 248 4.56 -12.47 9.74
N THR A 249 5.25 -13.57 10.05
CA THR A 249 4.90 -14.50 11.15
C THR A 249 5.14 -13.95 12.55
N LYS A 250 5.71 -12.76 12.69
CA LYS A 250 5.88 -12.09 13.99
C LYS A 250 4.51 -11.74 14.57
N THR A 251 4.29 -12.13 15.82
CA THR A 251 3.04 -11.86 16.54
C THR A 251 3.02 -10.42 17.03
N PRO A 252 2.07 -9.58 16.58
CA PRO A 252 1.92 -8.23 17.11
C PRO A 252 1.26 -8.25 18.51
N PRO A 253 1.29 -7.12 19.23
CA PRO A 253 0.41 -6.89 20.37
C PRO A 253 -1.06 -7.09 20.00
N VAL A 254 -1.90 -7.30 21.02
CA VAL A 254 -3.36 -7.44 20.85
C VAL A 254 -4.03 -6.22 21.46
N ILE A 255 -4.80 -5.49 20.66
CA ILE A 255 -5.68 -4.41 21.11
C ILE A 255 -7.08 -4.98 21.26
N SER A 256 -7.76 -4.67 22.35
CA SER A 256 -9.17 -5.04 22.52
C SER A 256 -9.90 -4.11 23.48
N SER A 257 -11.23 -4.14 23.45
CA SER A 257 -12.07 -3.38 24.38
C SER A 257 -11.82 -1.87 24.34
N VAL A 258 -11.63 -1.31 23.14
CA VAL A 258 -11.47 0.13 22.94
C VAL A 258 -12.75 0.84 23.40
N THR A 259 -12.61 1.77 24.33
CA THR A 259 -13.73 2.57 24.85
C THR A 259 -13.38 4.05 24.82
N GLN A 260 -14.38 4.86 24.46
CA GLN A 260 -14.35 6.31 24.55
C GLN A 260 -15.34 6.74 25.62
N ALA A 261 -14.90 7.59 26.55
CA ALA A 261 -15.75 8.00 27.66
C ALA A 261 -16.95 8.86 27.19
N ASN A 262 -16.68 10.03 26.63
CA ASN A 262 -17.69 11.00 26.20
C ASN A 262 -17.87 10.93 24.69
N LEU A 263 -18.97 10.32 24.23
CA LEU A 263 -19.28 10.12 22.81
C LEU A 263 -19.79 11.38 22.10
N THR A 264 -20.21 12.39 22.86
CA THR A 264 -20.74 13.66 22.34
C THR A 264 -20.17 14.82 23.16
N PRO A 265 -18.86 15.09 23.06
CA PRO A 265 -18.19 16.08 23.89
C PRO A 265 -18.64 17.50 23.56
N GLU A 266 -18.94 18.27 24.60
CA GLU A 266 -19.22 19.70 24.53
C GLU A 266 -17.93 20.52 24.73
N PRO A 267 -17.91 21.81 24.34
CA PRO A 267 -16.74 22.66 24.54
C PRO A 267 -16.29 22.72 26.01
N GLY A 268 -15.07 22.25 26.27
CA GLY A 268 -14.48 22.20 27.60
C GLY A 268 -14.54 20.84 28.28
N ASP A 269 -15.24 19.87 27.69
CA ASP A 269 -15.21 18.48 28.16
C ASP A 269 -13.85 17.84 27.90
N THR A 270 -13.41 17.01 28.84
CA THR A 270 -12.27 16.11 28.65
C THR A 270 -12.76 14.81 28.03
N VAL A 271 -12.07 14.35 26.99
CA VAL A 271 -12.29 13.02 26.40
C VAL A 271 -11.05 12.19 26.64
N PHE A 272 -11.23 10.94 27.05
CA PHE A 272 -10.17 9.96 27.18
C PHE A 272 -10.58 8.66 26.49
N ILE A 273 -9.56 7.93 26.05
CA ILE A 273 -9.66 6.63 25.38
C ILE A 273 -8.96 5.60 26.24
N ASN A 274 -9.62 4.45 26.42
CA ASN A 274 -9.08 3.29 27.10
C ASN A 274 -9.07 2.08 26.17
N SER A 275 -8.10 1.21 26.35
CA SER A 275 -8.07 -0.09 25.70
C SER A 275 -7.32 -1.10 26.54
N VAL A 276 -7.73 -2.37 26.47
CA VAL A 276 -6.89 -3.48 26.91
C VAL A 276 -5.84 -3.70 25.83
N VAL A 277 -4.55 -3.72 26.21
CA VAL A 277 -3.45 -3.98 25.28
C VAL A 277 -2.49 -5.01 25.87
N GLU A 278 -2.39 -6.16 25.21
CA GLU A 278 -1.52 -7.25 25.63
C GLU A 278 -0.22 -7.29 24.82
N ASN A 279 0.89 -7.63 25.48
CA ASN A 279 2.23 -7.81 24.89
C ASN A 279 2.84 -6.58 24.21
N ALA A 280 2.38 -5.37 24.50
CA ALA A 280 2.99 -4.14 24.00
C ALA A 280 4.14 -3.65 24.90
N THR A 281 5.15 -3.03 24.28
CA THR A 281 6.17 -2.22 24.98
C THR A 281 5.89 -0.72 24.87
N LEU A 282 5.11 -0.31 23.87
CA LEU A 282 4.60 1.04 23.71
C LEU A 282 3.19 1.01 23.13
N VAL A 283 2.33 1.85 23.68
CA VAL A 283 0.96 2.08 23.21
C VAL A 283 0.78 3.57 22.95
N GLU A 284 0.29 3.92 21.77
CA GLU A 284 0.12 5.29 21.32
C GLU A 284 -1.32 5.48 20.83
N LEU A 285 -1.97 6.54 21.27
CA LEU A 285 -3.20 7.06 20.71
C LEU A 285 -2.84 8.01 19.57
N MET A 286 -3.19 7.62 18.35
CA MET A 286 -2.93 8.40 17.14
C MET A 286 -4.16 9.26 16.87
N VAL A 287 -4.01 10.58 16.85
CA VAL A 287 -5.14 11.53 16.78
C VAL A 287 -5.00 12.50 15.60
N THR A 288 -6.08 12.75 14.86
CA THR A 288 -6.11 13.80 13.83
C THR A 288 -7.45 14.52 13.77
N THR A 289 -7.41 15.76 13.28
CA THR A 289 -8.60 16.51 12.85
C THR A 289 -8.71 16.63 11.34
N SER A 290 -7.77 16.03 10.59
CA SER A 290 -7.77 16.06 9.15
C SER A 290 -9.01 15.39 8.57
N PRO A 291 -9.77 16.06 7.67
CA PRO A 291 -10.91 15.44 7.02
C PRO A 291 -10.50 14.26 6.14
N TYR A 292 -9.22 14.17 5.74
CA TYR A 292 -8.68 13.11 4.88
C TYR A 292 -8.09 11.92 5.65
N GLY A 293 -8.03 11.97 6.98
CA GLY A 293 -7.40 10.91 7.78
C GLY A 293 -5.88 10.91 7.59
N ALA A 294 -5.26 12.06 7.81
CA ALA A 294 -3.85 12.34 7.59
C ALA A 294 -3.29 13.18 8.74
N HIS A 295 -1.96 13.30 8.88
CA HIS A 295 -1.31 14.04 9.98
C HIS A 295 -1.79 13.59 11.36
N PHE A 296 -1.67 12.29 11.65
CA PHE A 296 -1.94 11.79 12.98
C PHE A 296 -0.81 12.17 13.92
N GLU A 297 -1.14 12.85 15.01
CA GLU A 297 -0.23 13.13 16.11
C GLU A 297 -0.26 11.95 17.09
N SER A 298 0.92 11.55 17.58
CA SER A 298 1.05 10.49 18.56
C SER A 298 0.91 11.04 19.98
N VAL A 299 0.07 10.40 20.79
CA VAL A 299 -0.08 10.64 22.22
C VAL A 299 0.18 9.32 22.95
N ASP A 300 1.16 9.27 23.85
CA ASP A 300 1.43 8.07 24.64
C ASP A 300 0.18 7.66 25.46
N MET A 301 -0.11 6.35 25.48
CA MET A 301 -1.06 5.76 26.41
C MET A 301 -0.31 5.07 27.55
N TYR A 302 -0.86 5.11 28.76
CA TYR A 302 -0.21 4.63 29.98
C TYR A 302 -1.07 3.60 30.72
N ASP A 303 -0.39 2.64 31.36
CA ASP A 303 -0.91 1.64 32.31
C ASP A 303 -0.23 1.89 33.69
N ASP A 304 -0.55 3.04 34.29
CA ASP A 304 -0.01 3.60 35.53
C ASP A 304 -1.06 3.88 36.62
N GLY A 305 -2.34 3.66 36.35
CA GLY A 305 -3.47 3.95 37.23
C GLY A 305 -3.78 5.44 37.41
N LEU A 306 -3.24 6.32 36.56
CA LEU A 306 -3.40 7.78 36.61
C LEU A 306 -4.04 8.37 35.34
N HIS A 307 -4.10 7.63 34.24
CA HIS A 307 -4.55 8.10 32.93
C HIS A 307 -5.95 7.60 32.55
N GLN A 308 -6.81 7.42 33.56
CA GLN A 308 -8.15 6.82 33.46
C GLN A 308 -8.13 5.33 33.08
N ASP A 309 -7.00 4.70 33.27
CA ASP A 309 -6.60 3.34 32.93
C ASP A 309 -6.82 2.32 34.07
N GLU A 310 -7.80 2.57 34.94
CA GLU A 310 -8.09 1.73 36.10
C GLU A 310 -6.91 1.58 37.09
N GLY A 311 -6.25 0.42 37.13
CA GLY A 311 -5.15 0.11 38.03
C GLY A 311 -3.80 0.06 37.32
N ALA A 312 -2.71 0.26 38.06
CA ALA A 312 -1.39 0.15 37.46
C ALA A 312 -1.01 -1.31 37.14
N SER A 313 -0.42 -1.52 35.97
CA SER A 313 0.03 -2.82 35.44
C SER A 313 -1.09 -3.86 35.30
N ASP A 314 -2.29 -3.43 34.92
CA ASP A 314 -3.45 -4.30 34.67
C ASP A 314 -3.76 -4.52 33.17
N GLN A 315 -2.89 -4.00 32.29
CA GLN A 315 -2.98 -4.05 30.82
C GLN A 315 -4.06 -3.14 30.23
N ILE A 316 -4.72 -2.33 31.05
CA ILE A 316 -5.59 -1.26 30.56
C ILE A 316 -4.70 -0.04 30.36
N TYR A 317 -4.71 0.48 29.14
CA TYR A 317 -3.98 1.70 28.79
C TYR A 317 -4.97 2.83 28.59
N GLY A 318 -4.63 4.01 29.09
CA GLY A 318 -5.44 5.21 29.00
C GLY A 318 -4.67 6.41 28.43
N ALA A 319 -5.34 7.23 27.64
CA ALA A 319 -4.84 8.53 27.20
C ALA A 319 -5.96 9.54 27.02
N TYR A 320 -5.62 10.82 27.23
CA TYR A 320 -6.52 11.93 26.96
C TYR A 320 -6.41 12.36 25.50
N ILE A 321 -7.54 12.66 24.87
CA ILE A 321 -7.57 13.35 23.57
C ILE A 321 -7.06 14.79 23.81
N PRO A 322 -6.09 15.28 23.02
CA PRO A 322 -5.61 16.65 23.10
C PRO A 322 -6.73 17.67 22.90
N TYR A 323 -6.50 18.92 23.33
CA TYR A 323 -7.48 19.98 23.14
C TYR A 323 -7.63 20.34 21.66
N PHE A 324 -8.88 20.30 21.16
CA PHE A 324 -9.26 20.80 19.85
C PHE A 324 -10.36 21.86 19.96
N SER A 325 -10.42 22.76 18.96
CA SER A 325 -11.46 23.78 18.91
C SER A 325 -12.86 23.19 18.69
N ASN A 326 -13.89 23.87 19.19
CA ASN A 326 -15.28 23.45 19.00
C ASN A 326 -15.63 23.30 17.51
N GLY A 327 -16.35 22.23 17.17
CA GLY A 327 -16.78 21.91 15.80
C GLY A 327 -15.77 21.12 14.97
N MET A 328 -14.60 20.78 15.53
CA MET A 328 -13.65 19.89 14.87
C MET A 328 -14.06 18.42 15.05
N HIS A 329 -14.06 17.66 13.95
CA HIS A 329 -14.23 16.21 14.00
C HIS A 329 -12.89 15.54 14.23
N VAL A 330 -12.72 14.94 15.41
CA VAL A 330 -11.52 14.20 15.78
C VAL A 330 -11.67 12.75 15.35
N LYS A 331 -10.64 12.22 14.68
CA LYS A 331 -10.50 10.80 14.36
C LYS A 331 -9.30 10.27 15.14
N TYR A 332 -9.38 9.02 15.57
CA TYR A 332 -8.28 8.38 16.26
C TYR A 332 -8.21 6.89 15.92
N TYR A 333 -7.06 6.31 16.19
CA TYR A 333 -6.83 4.87 16.28
C TYR A 333 -5.72 4.63 17.31
N ILE A 334 -5.56 3.39 17.77
CA ILE A 334 -4.51 2.97 18.70
C ILE A 334 -3.43 2.25 17.92
N ARG A 335 -2.16 2.64 18.15
CA ARG A 335 -0.98 1.94 17.65
C ARG A 335 -0.28 1.28 18.84
N ALA A 336 -0.19 -0.04 18.82
CA ALA A 336 0.55 -0.79 19.83
C ALA A 336 1.70 -1.54 19.17
N ARG A 337 2.89 -1.48 19.76
CA ARG A 337 4.07 -2.21 19.28
C ARG A 337 4.83 -2.90 20.38
N ASP A 338 5.50 -3.98 20.01
CA ASP A 338 6.60 -4.57 20.75
C ASP A 338 7.93 -4.29 20.01
N ASN A 339 8.96 -5.11 20.24
CA ASN A 339 10.26 -4.95 19.58
C ASN A 339 10.28 -5.45 18.12
N ASP A 340 9.31 -6.28 17.75
CA ASP A 340 9.31 -7.09 16.54
C ASP A 340 8.13 -6.76 15.60
N ALA A 341 6.99 -6.33 16.13
CA ALA A 341 5.75 -6.11 15.38
C ALA A 341 4.89 -4.95 15.93
N VAL A 342 3.97 -4.48 15.09
CA VAL A 342 3.00 -3.42 15.38
C VAL A 342 1.60 -3.83 14.93
N ILE A 343 0.60 -3.35 15.63
CA ILE A 343 -0.83 -3.39 15.28
C ILE A 343 -1.40 -1.96 15.32
N LEU A 344 -2.37 -1.70 14.44
CA LEU A 344 -3.09 -0.43 14.33
C LEU A 344 -4.59 -0.74 14.34
N GLU A 345 -5.36 -0.18 15.29
CA GLU A 345 -6.80 -0.47 15.45
C GLU A 345 -7.65 0.74 15.80
#